data_AF-A0A7J6KAL1-F1
#
_entry.id   AF-A0A7J6KAL1-F1
#
_cell.length_a   1.000
_cell.length_b   1.000
_cell.length_c   1.000
_cell.angle_alpha   90.00
_cell.angle_beta   90.00
_cell.angle_gamma   90.00
#
_symmetry.space_group_name_H-M   'P 1'
#
loop_
_entity.id
_entity.type
_entity.pdbx_description
1 polymer ?
#
loop_
_entity_poly.entity_id
_entity_poly.type
_entity_poly.pdbx_seq_one_letter_code
_entity_poly.pdbx_strand_id
1 'polypeptide(L)'
;MHALRTQAHTWKKTRRTRLSRQRKRSNFVTLCFFVLLEIRPSELIAPNEQTLSSLSTESLTAQLQRLGFPNFLSVFVLVVFFAFSITFSSVFFSSVFSFSPFSRFFSGAFNDSIMLAGGPASLPTSRLLHPEEEAILPVALAAPMERRFSPYVNNGGTVVCVAGEDFAVAVGDTRLSTGFSIYSRRQSKITKLTDKVVLATSGMEADKTTLHNLLKIRIEQYTHQHRHPPSLNAIAQLLSTVLYSRRFFPFYTFNVLCGIDENGKGAVYGYDAIGSFEPSRYNCAGTGAHLIMPVLDNQISRNNQQGEKAPLTRERIVEIVKSAVASAGERDIFTGDQAEVVMISQSGIEKTLMDLRAD
;
A
#
# COMPACT_ATOMS: atom_id res chain seq x y z
N MET A 1 0.64 -21.41 -47.35
CA MET A 1 0.20 -22.36 -46.29
C MET A 1 1.35 -23.15 -45.63
N HIS A 2 2.47 -23.46 -46.32
CA HIS A 2 3.57 -24.25 -45.74
C HIS A 2 4.53 -23.45 -44.81
N ALA A 3 4.74 -22.16 -45.06
CA ALA A 3 5.68 -21.31 -44.30
C ALA A 3 5.17 -20.89 -42.90
N LEU A 4 3.85 -20.80 -42.71
CA LEU A 4 3.24 -20.51 -41.40
C LEU A 4 3.28 -21.73 -40.45
N ARG A 5 3.30 -22.95 -41.00
CA ARG A 5 3.40 -24.19 -40.22
C ARG A 5 4.81 -24.39 -39.65
N THR A 6 5.86 -24.02 -40.38
CA THR A 6 7.26 -24.10 -39.91
C THR A 6 7.59 -23.07 -38.84
N GLN A 7 7.02 -21.85 -38.91
CA GLN A 7 7.14 -20.84 -37.85
C GLN A 7 6.39 -21.23 -36.56
N ALA A 8 5.21 -21.86 -36.68
CA ALA A 8 4.47 -22.36 -35.51
C ALA A 8 5.19 -23.52 -34.79
N HIS A 9 5.92 -24.36 -35.53
CA HIS A 9 6.70 -25.46 -34.95
C HIS A 9 7.97 -25.00 -34.23
N THR A 10 8.67 -24.00 -34.75
CA THR A 10 9.85 -23.39 -34.09
C THR A 10 9.45 -22.62 -32.82
N TRP A 11 8.30 -21.96 -32.84
CA TRP A 11 7.77 -21.25 -31.66
C TRP A 11 7.34 -22.21 -30.53
N LYS A 12 6.71 -23.34 -30.86
CA LYS A 12 6.37 -24.41 -29.88
C LYS A 12 7.60 -25.09 -29.27
N LYS A 13 8.68 -25.27 -30.05
CA LYS A 13 9.93 -25.90 -29.56
C LYS A 13 10.69 -24.99 -28.57
N THR A 14 10.70 -23.69 -28.84
CA THR A 14 11.35 -22.66 -28.00
C THR A 14 10.60 -22.40 -26.68
N ARG A 15 9.26 -22.52 -26.69
CA ARG A 15 8.45 -22.41 -25.47
C ARG A 15 8.61 -23.62 -24.55
N ARG A 16 8.78 -24.83 -25.10
CA ARG A 16 9.05 -26.07 -24.33
C ARG A 16 10.42 -26.06 -23.63
N THR A 17 11.46 -25.47 -24.24
CA THR A 17 12.81 -25.37 -23.62
C THR A 17 12.91 -24.27 -22.55
N ARG A 18 12.12 -23.20 -22.66
CA ARG A 18 11.98 -22.20 -21.57
C ARG A 18 11.20 -22.75 -20.37
N LEU A 19 10.11 -23.48 -20.62
CA LEU A 19 9.33 -24.14 -19.56
C LEU A 19 10.09 -25.27 -18.86
N SER A 20 10.94 -26.04 -19.57
CA SER A 20 11.78 -27.07 -18.95
C SER A 20 12.92 -26.50 -18.08
N ARG A 21 13.43 -25.30 -18.41
CA ARG A 21 14.36 -24.56 -17.55
C ARG A 21 13.69 -23.95 -16.31
N GLN A 22 12.43 -23.55 -16.42
CA GLN A 22 11.65 -23.03 -15.27
C GLN A 22 11.19 -24.17 -14.33
N ARG A 23 10.88 -25.36 -14.88
CA ARG A 23 10.49 -26.55 -14.09
C ARG A 23 11.63 -27.17 -13.25
N LYS A 24 12.90 -26.96 -13.63
CA LYS A 24 14.05 -27.50 -12.87
C LYS A 24 14.37 -26.74 -11.56
N ARG A 25 13.77 -25.57 -11.31
CA ARG A 25 13.95 -24.81 -10.05
C ARG A 25 12.83 -25.03 -9.02
N SER A 26 11.75 -25.74 -9.37
CA SER A 26 10.54 -25.88 -8.54
C SER A 26 10.30 -27.31 -8.02
N ASN A 27 11.31 -28.19 -8.03
CA ASN A 27 11.09 -29.63 -7.82
C ASN A 27 11.44 -30.16 -6.41
N PHE A 28 11.85 -29.34 -5.45
CA PHE A 28 12.13 -29.85 -4.10
C PHE A 28 10.91 -29.77 -3.17
N VAL A 29 10.13 -28.68 -3.24
CA VAL A 29 8.97 -28.46 -2.35
C VAL A 29 7.73 -29.21 -2.84
N THR A 30 7.54 -29.33 -4.16
CA THR A 30 6.38 -30.02 -4.75
C THR A 30 6.49 -31.54 -4.69
N LEU A 31 7.71 -32.10 -4.62
CA LEU A 31 7.91 -33.56 -4.53
C LEU A 31 7.58 -34.09 -3.12
N CYS A 32 7.87 -33.32 -2.06
CA CYS A 32 7.44 -33.66 -0.69
C CYS A 32 5.91 -33.60 -0.52
N PHE A 33 5.24 -32.71 -1.24
CA PHE A 33 3.78 -32.57 -1.18
C PHE A 33 3.04 -33.70 -1.93
N PHE A 34 3.64 -34.28 -2.96
CA PHE A 34 3.03 -35.37 -3.75
C PHE A 34 3.17 -36.74 -3.07
N VAL A 35 4.27 -37.00 -2.34
CA VAL A 35 4.45 -38.28 -1.61
C VAL A 35 3.49 -38.41 -0.42
N LEU A 36 3.03 -37.30 0.15
CA LEU A 36 2.08 -37.28 1.27
C LEU A 36 0.63 -37.61 0.88
N LEU A 37 0.27 -37.57 -0.41
CA LEU A 37 -1.11 -37.77 -0.88
C LEU A 37 -1.40 -39.17 -1.43
N GLU A 38 -0.42 -40.08 -1.38
CA GLU A 38 -0.54 -41.43 -1.95
C GLU A 38 -0.50 -42.55 -0.89
N ILE A 39 -0.88 -42.23 0.36
CA ILE A 39 -1.12 -43.23 1.41
C ILE A 39 -2.64 -43.43 1.51
N ARG A 40 -3.13 -44.62 1.13
CA ARG A 40 -4.54 -44.98 1.29
C ARG A 40 -4.89 -45.05 2.77
N PRO A 41 -6.03 -44.48 3.20
CA PRO A 41 -6.44 -44.43 4.61
C PRO A 41 -7.01 -45.77 5.14
N SER A 42 -6.61 -46.91 4.56
CA SER A 42 -7.07 -48.25 4.95
C SER A 42 -5.97 -49.14 5.56
N GLU A 43 -4.75 -48.65 5.72
CA GLU A 43 -3.62 -49.43 6.29
C GLU A 43 -2.98 -48.84 7.56
N LEU A 44 -3.48 -47.71 8.08
CA LEU A 44 -3.02 -47.22 9.39
C LEU A 44 -3.75 -47.95 10.53
N ILE A 45 -3.23 -49.10 10.91
CA ILE A 45 -3.45 -49.66 12.25
C ILE A 45 -2.53 -48.89 13.20
N ALA A 46 -3.11 -48.13 14.13
CA ALA A 46 -2.36 -47.41 15.14
C ALA A 46 -1.65 -48.42 16.08
N PRO A 47 -0.32 -48.38 16.24
CA PRO A 47 0.34 -49.19 17.25
C PRO A 47 0.31 -48.44 18.59
N ASN A 48 -0.02 -49.17 19.66
CA ASN A 48 0.02 -48.68 21.04
C ASN A 48 1.45 -48.28 21.44
N GLU A 49 1.54 -47.27 22.33
CA GLU A 49 2.75 -46.60 22.84
C GLU A 49 3.90 -47.53 23.29
N GLN A 50 3.64 -48.80 23.58
CA GLN A 50 4.63 -49.74 24.09
C GLN A 50 5.46 -50.48 23.01
N THR A 51 5.20 -50.26 21.71
CA THR A 51 5.95 -50.92 20.62
C THR A 51 7.04 -50.05 19.97
N LEU A 52 7.21 -48.81 20.40
CA LEU A 52 8.24 -47.91 19.86
C LEU A 52 9.63 -48.07 20.50
N SER A 53 9.76 -48.88 21.55
CA SER A 53 11.02 -49.04 22.29
C SER A 53 11.94 -50.17 21.80
N SER A 54 11.58 -50.90 20.74
CA SER A 54 12.36 -52.08 20.28
C SER A 54 12.80 -52.05 18.82
N LEU A 55 12.72 -50.92 18.12
CA LEU A 55 13.30 -50.80 16.77
C LEU A 55 14.74 -50.28 16.88
N SER A 56 15.69 -51.22 16.84
CA SER A 56 17.11 -50.92 16.75
C SER A 56 17.43 -50.13 15.48
N THR A 57 18.35 -49.17 15.62
CA THR A 57 18.79 -48.25 14.56
C THR A 57 19.31 -48.93 13.29
N GLU A 58 19.59 -50.23 13.34
CA GLU A 58 20.15 -51.01 12.23
C GLU A 58 19.12 -51.33 11.11
N SER A 59 17.82 -51.46 11.43
CA SER A 59 16.82 -51.81 10.40
C SER A 59 16.47 -50.65 9.47
N LEU A 60 16.49 -49.43 10.00
CA LEU A 60 16.21 -48.18 9.26
C LEU A 60 17.37 -47.81 8.33
N THR A 61 18.61 -48.01 8.75
CA THR A 61 19.79 -47.82 7.89
C THR A 61 19.85 -48.81 6.73
N ALA A 62 19.45 -50.07 6.95
CA ALA A 62 19.41 -51.09 5.90
C ALA A 62 18.30 -50.81 4.86
N GLN A 63 17.18 -50.22 5.26
CA GLN A 63 16.10 -49.82 4.35
C GLN A 63 16.46 -48.56 3.54
N LEU A 64 17.19 -47.61 4.13
CA LEU A 64 17.60 -46.36 3.46
C LEU A 64 18.74 -46.56 2.45
N GLN A 65 19.60 -47.57 2.64
CA GLN A 65 20.61 -47.97 1.65
C GLN A 65 20.02 -48.51 0.34
N ARG A 66 18.83 -49.13 0.39
CA ARG A 66 18.09 -49.57 -0.82
C ARG A 66 17.52 -48.40 -1.64
N LEU A 67 17.40 -47.21 -1.06
CA LEU A 67 16.85 -46.00 -1.68
C LEU A 67 17.92 -45.02 -2.22
N GLY A 68 19.22 -45.38 -2.14
CA GLY A 68 20.27 -44.73 -2.93
C GLY A 68 20.77 -43.36 -2.44
N PHE A 69 20.69 -43.06 -1.15
CA PHE A 69 21.26 -41.82 -0.57
C PHE A 69 22.65 -42.07 0.05
N PRO A 70 23.74 -41.43 -0.42
CA PRO A 70 25.09 -41.88 -0.08
C PRO A 70 25.74 -41.24 1.16
N ASN A 71 25.21 -40.17 1.78
CA ASN A 71 25.95 -39.41 2.81
C ASN A 71 25.19 -39.19 4.12
N PHE A 72 25.83 -39.50 5.24
CA PHE A 72 25.30 -39.47 6.62
C PHE A 72 24.88 -38.06 7.10
N LEU A 73 25.46 -37.00 6.50
CA LEU A 73 25.23 -35.61 6.90
C LEU A 73 23.86 -35.07 6.46
N SER A 74 23.28 -35.58 5.37
CA SER A 74 21.96 -35.12 4.90
C SER A 74 20.81 -35.71 5.72
N VAL A 75 21.00 -36.90 6.29
CA VAL A 75 20.02 -37.59 7.14
C VAL A 75 19.93 -36.91 8.51
N PHE A 76 21.06 -36.46 9.06
CA PHE A 76 21.10 -35.77 10.34
C PHE A 76 20.34 -34.44 10.32
N VAL A 77 20.49 -33.65 9.25
CA VAL A 77 19.78 -32.37 9.09
C VAL A 77 18.27 -32.55 8.98
N LEU A 78 17.82 -33.65 8.37
CA LEU A 78 16.40 -33.92 8.14
C LEU A 78 15.70 -34.45 9.40
N VAL A 79 16.39 -35.27 10.20
CA VAL A 79 15.89 -35.76 11.51
C VAL A 79 15.81 -34.62 12.54
N VAL A 80 16.80 -33.71 12.56
CA VAL A 80 16.79 -32.54 13.44
C VAL A 80 15.66 -31.56 13.05
N PHE A 81 15.39 -31.37 11.75
CA PHE A 81 14.25 -30.57 11.29
C PHE A 81 12.89 -31.18 11.65
N PHE A 82 12.78 -32.51 11.61
CA PHE A 82 11.53 -33.21 11.97
C PHE A 82 11.27 -33.17 13.48
N ALA A 83 12.31 -33.32 14.31
CA ALA A 83 12.19 -33.26 15.77
C ALA A 83 11.82 -31.85 16.30
N PHE A 84 12.27 -30.79 15.61
CA PHE A 84 11.92 -29.41 15.96
C PHE A 84 10.49 -29.01 15.56
N SER A 85 9.93 -29.66 14.53
CA SER A 85 8.57 -29.39 14.05
C SER A 85 7.49 -30.07 14.93
N ILE A 86 7.80 -31.25 15.48
CA ILE A 86 6.87 -32.00 16.35
C ILE A 86 6.74 -31.36 17.74
N THR A 87 7.79 -30.72 18.25
CA THR A 87 7.76 -30.02 19.55
C THR A 87 7.10 -28.63 19.50
N PHE A 88 7.03 -27.99 18.32
CA PHE A 88 6.36 -26.70 18.16
C PHE A 88 4.83 -26.84 18.01
N SER A 89 4.34 -28.02 17.60
CA SER A 89 2.90 -28.26 17.39
C SER A 89 2.16 -28.69 18.68
N SER A 90 2.84 -29.28 19.67
CA SER A 90 2.19 -29.77 20.90
C SER A 90 1.95 -28.69 21.98
N VAL A 91 2.68 -27.57 21.94
CA VAL A 91 2.52 -26.48 22.93
C VAL A 91 1.47 -25.44 22.51
N PHE A 92 1.15 -25.35 21.22
CA PHE A 92 0.21 -24.33 20.71
C PHE A 92 -1.27 -24.77 20.71
N PHE A 93 -1.55 -26.06 20.90
CA PHE A 93 -2.91 -26.61 20.73
C PHE A 93 -3.72 -26.79 22.04
N SER A 94 -3.15 -26.51 23.21
CA SER A 94 -3.86 -26.70 24.50
C SER A 94 -4.28 -25.42 25.25
N SER A 95 -4.14 -24.22 24.68
CA SER A 95 -4.42 -22.98 25.43
C SER A 95 -5.46 -22.01 24.83
N VAL A 96 -6.23 -22.38 23.79
CA VAL A 96 -7.17 -21.42 23.14
C VAL A 96 -8.62 -21.90 22.98
N PHE A 97 -8.99 -23.13 23.36
CA PHE A 97 -10.39 -23.54 23.32
C PHE A 97 -10.95 -23.87 24.70
N SER A 98 -11.64 -22.90 25.30
CA SER A 98 -12.63 -23.14 26.34
C SER A 98 -13.80 -22.16 26.21
N PHE A 99 -14.99 -22.76 26.00
CA PHE A 99 -16.36 -22.25 26.12
C PHE A 99 -16.99 -21.31 25.05
N SER A 100 -18.26 -21.64 24.78
CA SER A 100 -19.23 -21.22 23.74
C SER A 100 -20.07 -19.99 24.16
N PRO A 101 -21.23 -19.64 23.51
CA PRO A 101 -21.59 -19.56 22.09
C PRO A 101 -22.07 -18.14 21.70
N PHE A 102 -21.70 -17.63 20.52
CA PHE A 102 -22.31 -16.40 19.95
C PHE A 102 -22.84 -16.69 18.54
N SER A 103 -23.97 -17.38 18.47
CA SER A 103 -24.74 -17.57 17.24
C SER A 103 -25.87 -16.55 17.16
N ARG A 104 -25.63 -15.44 16.45
CA ARG A 104 -26.60 -14.58 15.72
C ARG A 104 -25.88 -13.30 15.29
N PHE A 105 -25.10 -13.34 14.19
CA PHE A 105 -24.78 -12.10 13.46
C PHE A 105 -24.25 -12.28 12.02
N PHE A 106 -24.16 -13.49 11.47
CA PHE A 106 -23.84 -13.70 10.05
C PHE A 106 -25.01 -14.33 9.31
N SER A 107 -25.91 -13.46 8.85
CA SER A 107 -26.66 -13.69 7.62
C SER A 107 -26.64 -12.37 6.86
N GLY A 108 -25.91 -12.35 5.74
CA GLY A 108 -25.64 -11.14 4.97
C GLY A 108 -24.39 -11.28 4.11
N ALA A 109 -24.26 -12.42 3.43
CA ALA A 109 -23.29 -12.61 2.36
C ALA A 109 -23.96 -12.28 1.02
N PHE A 110 -23.17 -11.68 0.14
CA PHE A 110 -23.26 -11.87 -1.31
C PHE A 110 -24.59 -11.50 -1.98
N ASN A 111 -24.72 -10.21 -2.30
CA ASN A 111 -25.19 -9.81 -3.62
C ASN A 111 -24.68 -8.40 -3.89
N ASP A 112 -23.84 -8.26 -4.91
CA ASP A 112 -23.93 -7.19 -5.90
C ASP A 112 -22.95 -7.51 -7.03
N SER A 113 -23.47 -8.37 -7.91
CA SER A 113 -22.91 -8.65 -9.22
C SER A 113 -23.28 -7.51 -10.16
N ILE A 114 -22.24 -6.93 -10.75
CA ILE A 114 -22.19 -6.22 -12.02
C ILE A 114 -23.32 -6.68 -12.98
N MET A 115 -24.26 -5.79 -13.28
CA MET A 115 -25.15 -5.87 -14.43
C MET A 115 -24.95 -4.63 -15.31
N LEU A 116 -24.26 -4.86 -16.42
CA LEU A 116 -24.27 -4.05 -17.63
C LEU A 116 -25.65 -4.20 -18.30
N ALA A 117 -26.39 -3.10 -18.48
CA ALA A 117 -27.21 -2.78 -19.68
C ALA A 117 -28.24 -1.68 -19.40
N GLY A 118 -28.29 -0.66 -20.26
CA GLY A 118 -29.44 0.25 -20.38
C GLY A 118 -29.03 1.70 -20.60
N GLY A 119 -29.16 2.20 -21.85
CA GLY A 119 -28.95 3.60 -22.22
C GLY A 119 -30.01 4.56 -21.64
N PRO A 120 -29.95 5.86 -21.99
CA PRO A 120 -30.78 6.88 -21.36
C PRO A 120 -32.24 6.72 -21.79
N ALA A 121 -33.07 6.24 -20.87
CA ALA A 121 -34.52 6.21 -21.03
C ALA A 121 -35.08 7.63 -20.83
N SER A 122 -35.39 8.27 -21.96
CA SER A 122 -36.48 9.20 -22.22
C SER A 122 -37.15 9.93 -21.04
N LEU A 123 -37.09 11.27 -21.09
CA LEU A 123 -38.02 12.20 -20.46
C LEU A 123 -39.47 11.69 -20.53
N PRO A 124 -40.23 11.62 -19.42
CA PRO A 124 -41.65 11.39 -19.51
C PRO A 124 -42.34 12.68 -19.98
N THR A 125 -43.04 12.53 -21.10
CA THR A 125 -43.97 13.48 -21.69
C THR A 125 -44.84 14.17 -20.63
N SER A 126 -44.92 15.49 -20.73
CA SER A 126 -45.80 16.38 -19.98
C SER A 126 -47.24 15.86 -19.94
N ARG A 127 -47.64 15.28 -18.80
CA ARG A 127 -49.04 15.07 -18.47
C ARG A 127 -49.49 16.30 -17.69
N LEU A 128 -50.36 17.10 -18.32
CA LEU A 128 -50.97 18.27 -17.69
C LEU A 128 -51.73 17.81 -16.43
N LEU A 129 -51.21 18.17 -15.25
CA LEU A 129 -51.86 17.95 -13.97
C LEU A 129 -52.81 19.12 -13.69
N HIS A 130 -54.01 18.78 -13.23
CA HIS A 130 -55.03 19.72 -12.80
C HIS A 130 -54.56 20.47 -11.53
N PRO A 131 -55.04 21.71 -11.27
CA PRO A 131 -54.41 22.62 -10.30
C PRO A 131 -54.74 22.36 -8.82
N GLU A 132 -55.18 21.16 -8.41
CA GLU A 132 -55.67 20.94 -7.02
C GLU A 132 -54.97 19.82 -6.23
N GLU A 133 -53.75 19.42 -6.62
CA GLU A 133 -52.97 18.43 -5.87
C GLU A 133 -51.70 19.02 -5.24
N GLU A 134 -51.80 20.22 -4.64
CA GLU A 134 -50.82 20.73 -3.69
C GLU A 134 -51.24 20.36 -2.25
N ALA A 135 -50.97 19.13 -1.82
CA ALA A 135 -50.99 18.81 -0.39
C ALA A 135 -50.09 17.61 -0.06
N ILE A 136 -49.01 17.93 0.66
CA ILE A 136 -48.17 17.05 1.47
C ILE A 136 -47.18 16.18 0.66
N LEU A 137 -46.13 16.83 0.16
CA LEU A 137 -44.85 16.14 -0.05
C LEU A 137 -44.40 15.56 1.30
N PRO A 138 -44.03 14.27 1.40
CA PRO A 138 -43.55 13.72 2.64
C PRO A 138 -42.29 14.49 3.03
N VAL A 139 -42.33 15.15 4.19
CA VAL A 139 -41.14 15.68 4.86
C VAL A 139 -40.13 14.54 4.85
N ALA A 140 -39.06 14.69 4.06
CA ALA A 140 -38.00 13.71 3.97
C ALA A 140 -37.55 13.42 5.40
N LEU A 141 -37.94 12.25 5.92
CA LEU A 141 -37.62 11.78 7.25
C LEU A 141 -36.10 11.82 7.33
N ALA A 142 -35.56 12.84 8.01
CA ALA A 142 -34.13 13.00 8.19
C ALA A 142 -33.60 11.66 8.72
N ALA A 143 -32.70 11.04 7.96
CA ALA A 143 -32.15 9.75 8.31
C ALA A 143 -31.69 9.77 9.78
N PRO A 144 -31.90 8.69 10.55
CA PRO A 144 -31.59 8.67 11.98
C PRO A 144 -30.13 9.10 12.19
N MET A 145 -29.94 10.25 12.84
CA MET A 145 -28.62 10.82 13.07
C MET A 145 -27.94 10.04 14.19
N GLU A 146 -26.94 9.23 13.84
CA GLU A 146 -26.18 8.41 14.78
C GLU A 146 -25.38 9.30 15.75
N ARG A 147 -25.71 9.28 17.04
CA ARG A 147 -25.04 10.08 18.10
C ARG A 147 -23.87 9.35 18.75
N ARG A 148 -23.05 8.64 17.98
CA ARG A 148 -21.80 8.05 18.50
C ARG A 148 -20.64 9.01 18.30
N PHE A 149 -19.73 9.07 19.27
CA PHE A 149 -18.48 9.81 19.10
C PHE A 149 -17.59 9.09 18.07
N SER A 150 -17.18 9.82 17.03
CA SER A 150 -16.12 9.39 16.11
C SER A 150 -14.85 10.17 16.43
N PRO A 151 -13.71 9.50 16.70
CA PRO A 151 -12.46 10.19 16.99
C PRO A 151 -11.82 10.83 15.74
N TYR A 152 -12.22 10.42 14.53
CA TYR A 152 -11.62 10.87 13.29
C TYR A 152 -12.52 11.84 12.52
N VAL A 153 -11.87 12.84 11.92
CA VAL A 153 -12.46 13.78 10.98
C VAL A 153 -11.49 13.92 9.81
N ASN A 154 -12.00 13.80 8.58
CA ASN A 154 -11.20 14.06 7.39
C ASN A 154 -11.21 15.58 7.12
N ASN A 155 -10.04 16.21 7.18
CA ASN A 155 -9.90 17.63 6.92
C ASN A 155 -9.58 17.98 5.44
N GLY A 156 -9.48 16.95 4.59
CA GLY A 156 -9.18 17.08 3.17
C GLY A 156 -7.72 17.42 2.90
N GLY A 157 -7.49 18.07 1.76
CA GLY A 157 -6.18 18.47 1.29
C GLY A 157 -5.57 17.51 0.27
N THR A 158 -4.58 18.03 -0.44
CA THR A 158 -3.82 17.31 -1.45
C THR A 158 -2.36 17.69 -1.35
N VAL A 159 -1.51 16.66 -1.29
CA VAL A 159 -0.05 16.80 -1.28
C VAL A 159 0.55 15.95 -2.37
N VAL A 160 1.57 16.46 -3.05
CA VAL A 160 2.29 15.78 -4.12
C VAL A 160 3.77 16.00 -3.95
N CYS A 161 4.57 14.95 -4.13
CA CYS A 161 6.02 15.05 -4.13
C CYS A 161 6.60 14.39 -5.38
N VAL A 162 7.66 14.97 -5.94
CA VAL A 162 8.36 14.48 -7.12
C VAL A 162 9.87 14.53 -6.89
N ALA A 163 10.56 13.42 -7.15
CA ALA A 163 12.01 13.32 -7.15
C ALA A 163 12.58 13.69 -8.53
N GLY A 164 13.52 14.63 -8.52
CA GLY A 164 14.41 14.94 -9.64
C GLY A 164 15.78 14.27 -9.48
N GLU A 165 16.72 14.61 -10.37
CA GLU A 165 18.08 14.05 -10.33
C GLU A 165 18.90 14.59 -9.15
N ASP A 166 18.81 15.89 -8.87
CA ASP A 166 19.55 16.62 -7.83
C ASP A 166 18.64 17.47 -6.91
N PHE A 167 17.33 17.42 -7.14
CA PHE A 167 16.31 18.13 -6.36
C PHE A 167 15.11 17.23 -6.05
N ALA A 168 14.28 17.65 -5.11
CA ALA A 168 12.93 17.13 -4.91
C ALA A 168 11.95 18.29 -4.78
N VAL A 169 10.70 18.08 -5.20
CA VAL A 169 9.63 19.09 -5.14
C VAL A 169 8.50 18.53 -4.32
N ALA A 170 8.00 19.30 -3.36
CA ALA A 170 6.76 19.03 -2.65
C ALA A 170 5.77 20.15 -2.91
N VAL A 171 4.52 19.81 -3.19
CA VAL A 171 3.43 20.78 -3.32
C VAL A 171 2.27 20.35 -2.46
N GLY A 172 1.70 21.28 -1.69
CA GLY A 172 0.54 21.03 -0.84
C GLY A 172 -0.38 22.23 -0.85
N ASP A 173 -1.68 21.99 -1.01
CA ASP A 173 -2.67 23.06 -0.93
C ASP A 173 -2.81 23.60 0.52
N THR A 174 -3.41 24.77 0.69
CA THR A 174 -3.51 25.45 1.99
C THR A 174 -4.91 25.46 2.59
N ARG A 175 -5.89 24.85 1.91
CA ARG A 175 -7.26 24.76 2.38
C ARG A 175 -7.39 23.76 3.54
N LEU A 176 -7.98 24.19 4.64
CA LEU A 176 -8.37 23.33 5.76
C LEU A 176 -9.87 23.39 5.90
N SER A 177 -10.52 22.25 5.70
CA SER A 177 -11.98 22.15 5.62
C SER A 177 -12.51 21.02 6.49
N THR A 178 -13.80 21.03 6.79
CA THR A 178 -14.52 19.90 7.41
C THR A 178 -15.96 19.93 6.95
N GLY A 179 -16.44 18.81 6.40
CA GLY A 179 -17.74 18.77 5.74
C GLY A 179 -17.81 19.84 4.64
N PHE A 180 -18.76 20.77 4.77
CA PHE A 180 -18.98 21.88 3.83
C PHE A 180 -18.48 23.24 4.36
N SER A 181 -17.63 23.26 5.38
CA SER A 181 -17.09 24.48 5.97
C SER A 181 -15.58 24.56 5.83
N ILE A 182 -15.06 25.76 5.53
CA ILE A 182 -13.63 26.05 5.47
C ILE A 182 -13.21 26.71 6.78
N TYR A 183 -12.28 26.08 7.51
CA TYR A 183 -11.73 26.62 8.76
C TYR A 183 -10.60 27.61 8.51
N SER A 184 -9.70 27.30 7.58
CA SER A 184 -8.56 28.15 7.23
C SER A 184 -8.21 27.98 5.77
N ARG A 185 -7.79 29.07 5.13
CA ARG A 185 -7.34 29.09 3.73
C ARG A 185 -5.81 29.09 3.61
N ARG A 186 -5.09 29.10 4.74
CA ARG A 186 -3.63 29.32 4.81
C ARG A 186 -2.91 28.27 5.66
N GLN A 187 -3.46 27.06 5.77
CA GLN A 187 -2.89 25.99 6.58
C GLN A 187 -1.85 25.19 5.78
N SER A 188 -0.59 25.23 6.20
CA SER A 188 0.46 24.45 5.56
C SER A 188 0.31 22.94 5.84
N LYS A 189 0.50 22.14 4.78
CA LYS A 189 0.51 20.66 4.84
C LYS A 189 1.92 20.08 4.78
N ILE A 190 2.91 20.93 4.54
CA ILE A 190 4.31 20.53 4.38
C ILE A 190 5.11 21.02 5.58
N THR A 191 5.72 20.08 6.29
CA THR A 191 6.57 20.38 7.44
C THR A 191 8.01 20.01 7.14
N LYS A 192 8.92 20.98 7.35
CA LYS A 192 10.36 20.74 7.34
C LYS A 192 10.74 19.86 8.54
N LEU A 193 11.39 18.72 8.27
CA LEU A 193 11.92 17.82 9.29
C LEU A 193 13.42 18.07 9.52
N THR A 194 14.19 18.18 8.43
CA THR A 194 15.62 18.54 8.45
C THR A 194 15.89 19.55 7.33
N ASP A 195 17.14 20.00 7.17
CA ASP A 195 17.51 20.93 6.09
C ASP A 195 17.35 20.35 4.68
N LYS A 196 17.22 19.02 4.56
CA LYS A 196 17.15 18.30 3.28
C LYS A 196 15.92 17.42 3.13
N VAL A 197 15.06 17.34 4.15
CA VAL A 197 13.91 16.43 4.19
C VAL A 197 12.67 17.18 4.68
N VAL A 198 11.59 17.01 3.93
CA VAL A 198 10.27 17.53 4.28
C VAL A 198 9.24 16.40 4.26
N LEU A 199 8.21 16.56 5.07
CA LEU A 199 7.08 15.66 5.16
C LEU A 199 5.83 16.40 4.72
N ALA A 200 5.18 15.91 3.68
CA ALA A 200 3.89 16.40 3.23
C ALA A 200 2.81 15.43 3.71
N THR A 201 1.75 15.94 4.33
CA THR A 201 0.71 15.11 4.93
C THR A 201 -0.68 15.65 4.65
N SER A 202 -1.59 14.74 4.31
CA SER A 202 -3.02 14.98 4.16
C SER A 202 -3.84 14.10 5.11
N GLY A 203 -5.10 14.44 5.37
CA GLY A 203 -6.01 13.66 6.21
C GLY A 203 -6.53 14.46 7.40
N MET A 204 -6.38 13.93 8.62
CA MET A 204 -6.77 14.63 9.85
C MET A 204 -5.66 15.57 10.32
N GLU A 205 -6.01 16.84 10.51
CA GLU A 205 -5.08 17.91 10.89
C GLU A 205 -4.50 17.73 12.30
N ALA A 206 -5.30 17.22 13.24
CA ALA A 206 -4.87 16.98 14.61
C ALA A 206 -3.81 15.85 14.70
N ASP A 207 -4.07 14.75 13.99
CA ASP A 207 -3.11 13.64 13.89
C ASP A 207 -1.85 14.07 13.14
N LYS A 208 -1.98 14.85 12.05
CA LYS A 208 -0.84 15.44 11.35
C LYS A 208 0.05 16.22 12.32
N THR A 209 -0.53 17.16 13.05
CA THR A 209 0.21 18.03 13.97
C THR A 209 0.93 17.21 15.05
N THR A 210 0.25 16.22 15.61
CA THR A 210 0.82 15.31 16.61
C THR A 210 1.97 14.49 16.05
N LEU A 211 1.77 13.87 14.88
CA LEU A 211 2.78 13.07 14.19
C LEU A 211 4.01 13.91 13.84
N HIS A 212 3.81 15.10 13.28
CA HIS A 212 4.91 16.00 12.89
C HIS A 212 5.75 16.43 14.08
N ASN A 213 5.11 16.78 15.21
CA ASN A 213 5.81 17.15 16.43
C ASN A 213 6.58 15.96 17.01
N LEU A 214 5.98 14.77 17.03
CA LEU A 214 6.64 13.55 17.47
C LEU A 214 7.89 13.25 16.64
N LEU A 215 7.80 13.36 15.32
CA LEU A 215 8.94 13.12 14.43
C LEU A 215 10.07 14.12 14.66
N LYS A 216 9.76 15.42 14.81
CA LYS A 216 10.76 16.44 15.12
C LYS A 216 11.52 16.11 16.41
N ILE A 217 10.79 15.76 17.47
CA ILE A 217 11.40 15.36 18.75
C ILE A 217 12.33 14.14 18.57
N ARG A 218 11.88 13.12 17.81
CA ARG A 218 12.71 11.93 17.55
C ARG A 218 13.96 12.24 16.74
N ILE A 219 13.86 13.14 15.76
CA ILE A 219 14.98 13.59 14.93
C ILE A 219 15.98 14.40 15.75
N GLU A 220 15.51 15.30 16.61
CA GLU A 220 16.35 16.07 17.52
C GLU A 220 17.07 15.14 18.51
N GLN A 221 16.35 14.21 19.13
CA GLN A 221 16.94 13.18 20.00
C GLN A 221 18.03 12.37 19.29
N TYR A 222 17.75 11.91 18.06
CA TYR A 222 18.73 11.20 17.25
C TYR A 222 19.98 12.05 17.00
N THR A 223 19.78 13.32 16.62
CA THR A 223 20.86 14.27 16.32
C THR A 223 21.71 14.54 17.56
N HIS A 224 21.12 14.66 18.74
CA HIS A 224 21.86 14.83 20.00
C HIS A 224 22.69 13.60 20.37
N GLN A 225 22.15 12.39 20.15
CA GLN A 225 22.84 11.14 20.47
C GLN A 225 24.00 10.85 19.51
N HIS A 226 23.80 11.06 18.21
CA HIS A 226 24.74 10.68 17.17
C HIS A 226 25.60 11.86 16.65
N ARG A 227 25.30 13.09 17.09
CA ARG A 227 25.94 14.35 16.65
C ARG A 227 25.88 14.58 15.14
N HIS A 228 24.94 13.93 14.47
CA HIS A 228 24.71 14.03 13.03
C HIS A 228 23.21 13.89 12.75
N PRO A 229 22.62 14.68 11.82
CA PRO A 229 21.22 14.53 11.44
C PRO A 229 20.94 13.15 10.81
N PRO A 230 19.74 12.58 10.99
CA PRO A 230 19.40 11.31 10.36
C PRO A 230 19.29 11.47 8.85
N SER A 231 19.71 10.44 8.12
CA SER A 231 19.53 10.39 6.67
C SER A 231 18.06 10.20 6.28
N LEU A 232 17.74 10.51 5.03
CA LEU A 232 16.38 10.42 4.50
C LEU A 232 15.81 9.00 4.67
N ASN A 233 16.61 7.98 4.38
CA ASN A 233 16.20 6.57 4.52
C ASN A 233 15.98 6.19 6.00
N ALA A 234 16.77 6.73 6.92
CA ALA A 234 16.56 6.54 8.35
C ALA A 234 15.25 7.17 8.84
N ILE A 235 14.93 8.39 8.36
CA ILE A 235 13.65 9.05 8.64
C ILE A 235 12.50 8.25 8.04
N ALA A 236 12.69 7.68 6.84
CA ALA A 236 11.67 6.89 6.18
C ALA A 236 11.28 5.65 7.01
N GLN A 237 12.28 4.94 7.55
CA GLN A 237 12.07 3.79 8.42
C GLN A 237 11.51 4.17 9.79
N LEU A 238 11.95 5.31 10.34
CA LEU A 238 11.41 5.86 11.59
C LEU A 238 9.91 6.13 11.46
N LEU A 239 9.50 6.80 10.37
CA LEU A 239 8.09 7.12 10.11
C LEU A 239 7.24 5.84 10.02
N SER A 240 7.72 4.83 9.29
CA SER A 240 7.06 3.52 9.21
C SER A 240 6.81 2.91 10.60
N THR A 241 7.84 2.90 11.44
CA THR A 241 7.78 2.34 12.79
C THR A 241 6.84 3.13 13.69
N VAL A 242 6.84 4.46 13.58
CA VAL A 242 5.95 5.35 14.36
C VAL A 242 4.50 5.14 13.98
N LEU A 243 4.18 5.07 12.68
CA LEU A 243 2.82 4.79 12.22
C LEU A 243 2.35 3.39 12.69
N TYR A 244 3.24 2.39 12.58
CA TYR A 244 2.92 1.01 12.96
C TYR A 244 2.74 0.85 14.48
N SER A 245 3.42 1.65 15.30
CA SER A 245 3.27 1.62 16.76
C SER A 245 1.82 1.84 17.22
N ARG A 246 1.01 2.50 16.39
CA ARG A 246 -0.41 2.76 16.63
C ARG A 246 -1.33 1.92 15.75
N ARG A 247 -0.93 0.70 15.37
CA ARG A 247 -1.69 -0.20 14.49
C ARG A 247 -3.17 -0.40 14.85
N PHE A 248 -3.51 -0.41 16.15
CA PHE A 248 -4.88 -0.62 16.65
C PHE A 248 -5.68 0.68 16.84
N PHE A 249 -5.02 1.83 16.79
CA PHE A 249 -5.67 3.14 16.79
C PHE A 249 -4.82 4.13 15.96
N PRO A 250 -4.83 3.96 14.62
CA PRO A 250 -3.84 4.53 13.71
C PRO A 250 -3.96 6.05 13.61
N PHE A 251 -2.90 6.70 13.16
CA PHE A 251 -3.01 8.09 12.73
C PHE A 251 -3.79 8.15 11.41
N TYR A 252 -4.83 8.96 11.33
CA TYR A 252 -5.54 9.20 10.07
C TYR A 252 -4.79 10.22 9.22
N THR A 253 -3.60 9.82 8.77
CA THR A 253 -2.69 10.65 7.99
C THR A 253 -2.15 9.87 6.81
N PHE A 254 -2.18 10.48 5.63
CA PHE A 254 -1.54 9.97 4.43
C PHE A 254 -0.30 10.82 4.15
N ASN A 255 0.85 10.18 4.26
CA ASN A 255 2.14 10.87 4.31
C ASN A 255 2.94 10.62 3.04
N VAL A 256 3.61 11.66 2.56
CA VAL A 256 4.59 11.59 1.50
C VAL A 256 5.86 12.27 2.00
N LEU A 257 6.90 11.47 2.25
CA LEU A 257 8.22 11.95 2.66
C LEU A 257 9.03 12.24 1.39
N CYS A 258 9.69 13.40 1.35
CA CYS A 258 10.58 13.70 0.23
C CYS A 258 11.79 14.52 0.66
N GLY A 259 12.84 14.43 -0.14
CA GLY A 259 14.08 15.15 0.14
C GLY A 259 15.23 14.65 -0.71
N ILE A 260 16.44 14.94 -0.25
CA ILE A 260 17.69 14.54 -0.89
C ILE A 260 18.33 13.39 -0.12
N ASP A 261 18.66 12.32 -0.82
CA ASP A 261 19.39 11.17 -0.31
C ASP A 261 20.88 11.49 -0.10
N GLU A 262 21.63 10.61 0.57
CA GLU A 262 23.06 10.77 0.82
C GLU A 262 23.88 10.90 -0.49
N ASN A 263 23.39 10.29 -1.56
CA ASN A 263 23.97 10.37 -2.91
C ASN A 263 23.68 11.71 -3.63
N GLY A 264 22.99 12.63 -2.98
CA GLY A 264 22.60 13.91 -3.58
C GLY A 264 21.42 13.84 -4.55
N LYS A 265 20.76 12.68 -4.64
CA LYS A 265 19.59 12.46 -5.52
C LYS A 265 18.28 12.72 -4.81
N GLY A 266 17.29 13.24 -5.54
CA GLY A 266 15.92 13.35 -5.04
C GLY A 266 15.34 11.97 -4.75
N ALA A 267 14.65 11.83 -3.62
CA ALA A 267 13.92 10.62 -3.26
C ALA A 267 12.54 10.97 -2.67
N VAL A 268 11.55 10.14 -2.97
CA VAL A 268 10.18 10.25 -2.47
C VAL A 268 9.73 8.90 -1.93
N TYR A 269 9.07 8.91 -0.79
CA TYR A 269 8.48 7.74 -0.14
C TYR A 269 7.02 8.01 0.17
N GLY A 270 6.13 7.17 -0.35
CA GLY A 270 4.70 7.24 -0.02
C GLY A 270 4.33 6.24 1.07
N TYR A 271 3.40 6.62 1.94
CA TYR A 271 2.98 5.82 3.08
C TYR A 271 1.48 5.55 3.04
N ASP A 272 1.09 4.36 3.51
CA ASP A 272 -0.28 4.11 3.95
C ASP A 272 -0.52 4.63 5.40
N ALA A 273 -1.74 4.47 5.89
CA ALA A 273 -2.10 4.91 7.25
C ALA A 273 -1.46 4.07 8.38
N ILE A 274 -0.83 2.94 8.06
CA ILE A 274 -0.28 1.98 9.03
C ILE A 274 1.25 2.02 9.05
N GLY A 275 1.89 2.60 8.04
CA GLY A 275 3.34 2.73 7.92
C GLY A 275 3.98 1.82 6.88
N SER A 276 3.22 1.11 6.05
CA SER A 276 3.78 0.49 4.84
C SER A 276 4.20 1.59 3.87
N PHE A 277 5.38 1.45 3.27
CA PHE A 277 5.92 2.48 2.39
C PHE A 277 6.73 1.90 1.24
N GLU A 278 6.83 2.67 0.16
CA GLU A 278 7.63 2.34 -1.01
C GLU A 278 8.43 3.56 -1.51
N PRO A 279 9.67 3.36 -1.99
CA PRO A 279 10.39 4.37 -2.74
C PRO A 279 9.78 4.54 -4.13
N SER A 280 9.40 5.76 -4.48
CA SER A 280 8.77 6.09 -5.76
C SER A 280 9.40 7.35 -6.37
N ARG A 281 9.30 7.53 -7.70
CA ARG A 281 9.77 8.76 -8.37
C ARG A 281 8.89 9.95 -8.06
N TYR A 282 7.61 9.71 -7.84
CA TYR A 282 6.63 10.69 -7.41
C TYR A 282 5.56 9.96 -6.61
N ASN A 283 4.89 10.69 -5.74
CA ASN A 283 3.74 10.19 -5.03
C ASN A 283 2.80 11.35 -4.70
N CYS A 284 1.51 11.05 -4.57
CA CYS A 284 0.49 12.02 -4.22
C CYS A 284 -0.47 11.39 -3.22
N ALA A 285 -0.84 12.16 -2.21
CA ALA A 285 -1.74 11.74 -1.14
C ALA A 285 -2.78 12.82 -0.87
N GLY A 286 -3.93 12.40 -0.34
CA GLY A 286 -5.06 13.29 -0.07
C GLY A 286 -6.20 13.14 -1.05
N THR A 287 -7.14 14.08 -1.00
CA THR A 287 -8.41 14.02 -1.74
C THR A 287 -8.20 14.11 -3.25
N GLY A 288 -7.31 14.99 -3.72
CA GLY A 288 -7.01 15.19 -5.14
C GLY A 288 -6.00 14.20 -5.74
N ALA A 289 -5.51 13.23 -4.97
CA ALA A 289 -4.45 12.32 -5.42
C ALA A 289 -4.84 11.51 -6.67
N HIS A 290 -6.10 11.06 -6.74
CA HIS A 290 -6.63 10.31 -7.87
C HIS A 290 -6.74 11.13 -9.17
N LEU A 291 -6.74 12.46 -9.09
CA LEU A 291 -6.74 13.36 -10.26
C LEU A 291 -5.31 13.67 -10.72
N ILE A 292 -4.38 13.79 -9.78
CA ILE A 292 -2.99 14.18 -10.07
C ILE A 292 -2.16 13.00 -10.56
N MET A 293 -2.28 11.82 -9.93
CA MET A 293 -1.44 10.66 -10.25
C MET A 293 -1.46 10.27 -11.74
N PRO A 294 -2.62 10.19 -12.43
CA PRO A 294 -2.65 9.86 -13.86
C PRO A 294 -1.93 10.89 -14.75
N VAL A 295 -1.95 12.17 -14.36
CA VAL A 295 -1.24 13.24 -15.07
C VAL A 295 0.27 13.05 -14.92
N LEU A 296 0.74 12.74 -13.72
CA LEU A 296 2.16 12.45 -13.46
C LEU A 296 2.61 11.17 -14.16
N ASP A 297 1.80 10.12 -14.19
CA ASP A 297 2.08 8.89 -14.93
C ASP A 297 2.31 9.15 -16.42
N ASN A 298 1.48 10.00 -17.00
CA ASN A 298 1.62 10.38 -18.40
C ASN A 298 2.83 11.28 -18.65
N GLN A 299 3.04 12.31 -17.83
CA GLN A 299 4.03 13.37 -18.11
C GLN A 299 5.45 13.04 -17.61
N ILE A 300 5.56 12.33 -16.48
CA ILE A 300 6.83 11.99 -15.83
C ILE A 300 7.28 10.58 -16.21
N SER A 301 6.47 9.56 -15.92
CA SER A 301 6.83 8.17 -16.26
C SER A 301 6.78 7.92 -17.77
N ARG A 302 5.84 8.55 -18.47
CA ARG A 302 5.68 8.48 -19.94
C ARG A 302 5.59 7.03 -20.43
N ASN A 303 5.04 6.12 -19.62
CA ASN A 303 5.06 4.69 -19.92
C ASN A 303 4.28 4.35 -21.20
N ASN A 304 3.24 5.13 -21.50
CA ASN A 304 2.37 4.93 -22.65
C ASN A 304 2.70 5.86 -23.85
N GLN A 305 3.76 6.68 -23.76
CA GLN A 305 4.18 7.57 -24.85
C GLN A 305 5.16 6.86 -25.78
N GLN A 306 5.02 7.08 -27.08
CA GLN A 306 5.94 6.57 -28.10
C GLN A 306 7.03 7.62 -28.42
N GLY A 307 8.25 7.18 -28.71
CA GLY A 307 9.37 8.06 -29.07
C GLY A 307 10.45 8.16 -27.99
N GLU A 308 11.47 8.98 -28.28
CA GLU A 308 12.58 9.23 -27.36
C GLU A 308 12.14 10.09 -26.17
N LYS A 309 12.48 9.65 -24.97
CA LYS A 309 12.12 10.36 -23.73
C LYS A 309 13.26 11.29 -23.36
N ALA A 310 13.15 12.56 -23.75
CA ALA A 310 14.08 13.59 -23.31
C ALA A 310 14.08 13.69 -21.76
N PRO A 311 15.25 13.93 -21.14
CA PRO A 311 15.34 14.13 -19.69
C PRO A 311 14.50 15.34 -19.28
N LEU A 312 13.87 15.23 -18.11
CA LEU A 312 13.03 16.29 -17.58
C LEU A 312 13.90 17.29 -16.82
N THR A 313 13.86 18.56 -17.24
CA THR A 313 14.49 19.65 -16.49
C THR A 313 13.68 19.96 -15.23
N ARG A 314 14.35 20.58 -14.25
CA ARG A 314 13.74 20.98 -12.98
C ARG A 314 12.54 21.89 -13.17
N GLU A 315 12.68 22.90 -14.02
CA GLU A 315 11.65 23.89 -14.30
C GLU A 315 10.42 23.20 -14.90
N ARG A 316 10.65 22.24 -15.81
CA ARG A 316 9.56 21.49 -16.44
C ARG A 316 8.81 20.62 -15.44
N ILE A 317 9.50 19.98 -14.48
CA ILE A 317 8.83 19.21 -13.43
C ILE A 317 7.96 20.13 -12.56
N VAL A 318 8.48 21.29 -12.16
CA VAL A 318 7.72 22.24 -11.34
C VAL A 318 6.47 22.73 -12.08
N GLU A 319 6.57 23.05 -13.37
CA GLU A 319 5.41 23.41 -14.19
C GLU A 319 4.35 22.30 -14.27
N ILE A 320 4.79 21.05 -14.50
CA ILE A 320 3.88 19.89 -14.56
C ILE A 320 3.13 19.73 -13.24
N VAL A 321 3.84 19.81 -12.11
CA VAL A 321 3.23 19.65 -10.78
C VAL A 321 2.28 20.80 -10.46
N LYS A 322 2.68 22.05 -10.73
CA LYS A 322 1.81 23.23 -10.56
C LYS A 322 0.53 23.11 -11.40
N SER A 323 0.67 22.72 -12.67
CA SER A 323 -0.48 22.55 -13.58
C SER A 323 -1.39 21.40 -13.15
N ALA A 324 -0.83 20.31 -12.61
CA ALA A 324 -1.60 19.18 -12.10
C ALA A 324 -2.41 19.56 -10.85
N VAL A 325 -1.80 20.29 -9.90
CA VAL A 325 -2.49 20.78 -8.70
C VAL A 325 -3.56 21.81 -9.05
N ALA A 326 -3.28 22.73 -9.98
CA ALA A 326 -4.29 23.67 -10.48
C ALA A 326 -5.49 22.94 -11.11
N SER A 327 -5.23 21.93 -11.95
CA SER A 327 -6.28 21.10 -12.54
C SER A 327 -7.09 20.34 -11.49
N ALA A 328 -6.44 19.87 -10.43
CA ALA A 328 -7.13 19.21 -9.32
C ALA A 328 -8.05 20.18 -8.56
N GLY A 329 -7.63 21.43 -8.34
CA GLY A 329 -8.45 22.45 -7.69
C GLY A 329 -9.72 22.83 -8.44
N GLU A 330 -9.81 22.57 -9.75
CA GLU A 330 -11.06 22.77 -10.52
C GLU A 330 -12.10 21.68 -10.29
N ARG A 331 -11.71 20.53 -9.72
CA ARG A 331 -12.57 19.33 -9.62
C ARG A 331 -12.70 18.78 -8.22
N ASP A 332 -11.68 18.94 -7.38
CA ASP A 332 -11.70 18.52 -5.99
C ASP A 332 -12.03 19.71 -5.08
N ILE A 333 -13.18 19.65 -4.42
CA ILE A 333 -13.69 20.70 -3.53
C ILE A 333 -12.79 20.97 -2.31
N PHE A 334 -11.96 20.00 -1.94
CA PHE A 334 -11.07 20.08 -0.79
C PHE A 334 -9.67 20.63 -1.14
N THR A 335 -9.38 20.82 -2.43
CA THR A 335 -8.11 21.38 -2.92
C THR A 335 -8.35 22.79 -3.44
N GLY A 336 -7.72 23.81 -2.86
CA GLY A 336 -7.90 25.18 -3.33
C GLY A 336 -7.17 26.23 -2.52
N ASP A 337 -7.58 27.48 -2.72
CA ASP A 337 -7.01 28.70 -2.13
C ASP A 337 -5.58 29.00 -2.60
N GLN A 338 -4.58 28.42 -1.95
CA GLN A 338 -3.19 28.54 -2.35
C GLN A 338 -2.53 27.17 -2.29
N ALA A 339 -1.41 27.02 -2.98
CA ALA A 339 -0.53 25.88 -2.90
C ALA A 339 0.87 26.34 -2.52
N GLU A 340 1.44 25.68 -1.52
CA GLU A 340 2.84 25.85 -1.15
C GLU A 340 3.69 24.93 -2.00
N VAL A 341 4.62 25.51 -2.77
CA VAL A 341 5.60 24.79 -3.58
C VAL A 341 6.94 24.87 -2.86
N VAL A 342 7.43 23.72 -2.41
CA VAL A 342 8.67 23.57 -1.67
C VAL A 342 9.69 22.86 -2.54
N MET A 343 10.74 23.58 -2.91
CA MET A 343 11.88 23.06 -3.65
C MET A 343 12.97 22.66 -2.66
N ILE A 344 13.49 21.44 -2.81
CA ILE A 344 14.50 20.87 -1.93
C ILE A 344 15.71 20.55 -2.80
N SER A 345 16.86 21.09 -2.43
CA SER A 345 18.12 20.88 -3.13
C SER A 345 19.25 20.75 -2.10
N GLN A 346 20.48 20.50 -2.56
CA GLN A 346 21.63 20.44 -1.66
C GLN A 346 21.94 21.78 -0.99
N SER A 347 21.61 22.92 -1.63
CA SER A 347 21.82 24.26 -1.06
C SER A 347 20.79 24.62 0.02
N GLY A 348 19.64 23.96 0.02
CA GLY A 348 18.61 24.15 1.03
C GLY A 348 17.19 23.98 0.50
N ILE A 349 16.24 24.52 1.26
CA ILE A 349 14.81 24.45 0.98
C ILE A 349 14.29 25.85 0.64
N GLU A 350 13.70 25.99 -0.54
CA GLU A 350 13.05 27.23 -1.00
C GLU A 350 11.54 27.03 -1.05
N LYS A 351 10.79 27.99 -0.52
CA LYS A 351 9.32 27.95 -0.47
C LYS A 351 8.74 29.07 -1.32
N THR A 352 7.87 28.70 -2.25
CA THR A 352 7.11 29.62 -3.11
C THR A 352 5.62 29.36 -2.92
N LEU A 353 4.79 30.39 -3.04
CA LEU A 353 3.33 30.25 -3.05
C LEU A 353 2.81 30.33 -4.48
N MET A 354 1.79 29.52 -4.76
CA MET A 354 1.02 29.53 -5.99
C MET A 354 -0.45 29.76 -5.63
N ASP A 355 -1.11 30.69 -6.30
CA ASP A 355 -2.54 30.89 -6.10
C ASP A 355 -3.35 29.84 -6.85
N LEU A 356 -4.39 29.33 -6.19
CA LEU A 356 -5.39 28.43 -6.73
C LEU A 356 -6.77 29.11 -6.72
N ARG A 357 -7.76 28.42 -7.27
CA ARG A 357 -9.15 28.86 -7.21
C ARG A 357 -9.62 28.90 -5.75
N ALA A 358 -10.36 29.96 -5.39
CA ALA A 358 -10.72 30.29 -4.01
C ALA A 358 -12.23 30.18 -3.71
N ASP A 359 -12.99 29.55 -4.58
CA ASP A 359 -14.45 29.40 -4.43
C ASP A 359 -14.86 28.45 -3.30
#